data_AF-A0AAW1PTZ8-F1
#
_entry.id   AF-A0AAW1PTZ8-F1
#
_cell.length_a   1.000
_cell.length_b   1.000
_cell.length_c   1.000
_cell.angle_alpha   90.00
_cell.angle_beta   90.00
_cell.angle_gamma   90.00
#
_symmetry.space_group_name_H-M   'P 1'
#
loop_
_entity.id
_entity.type
_entity.pdbx_description
1 polymer ?
#
loop_
_entity_poly.entity_id
_entity_poly.type
_entity_poly.pdbx_seq_one_letter_code
_entity_poly.pdbx_strand_id
1 'polypeptide(L)'
;MPKPPGVCYFARDLTPGTYGGDVWCLQEFLKSQGTLQDESTGYFGPRTAGALSCWQDKTGVAETSKGLFTLPSRLWYAKRHKLPLPAEEGKSAASVPTDRAVQVCAQFGDEKVCHVCYASEQVSEKHACHEACQLAFSRSCDKAYPPTDDQGMADYLKCLHFIPASCNKTCAGRK
;
A
#
# COMPACT_ATOMS: atom_id res chain seq x y z
N MET A 1 16.17 14.12 5.21
CA MET A 1 15.33 12.93 5.48
C MET A 1 14.26 12.88 4.39
N PRO A 2 14.10 11.78 3.64
CA PRO A 2 12.96 11.64 2.76
C PRO A 2 11.68 11.72 3.59
N LYS A 3 10.72 12.52 3.14
CA LYS A 3 9.42 12.68 3.77
C LYS A 3 8.72 11.31 3.71
N PRO A 4 8.17 10.78 4.82
CA PRO A 4 7.44 9.51 4.76
C PRO A 4 6.37 9.62 3.68
N PRO A 5 6.13 8.54 2.92
CA PRO A 5 5.02 8.52 1.98
C PRO A 5 3.74 8.93 2.72
N GLY A 6 2.80 9.54 1.99
CA GLY A 6 1.46 9.78 2.52
C GLY A 6 0.84 8.48 3.04
N VAL A 7 -0.36 8.57 3.61
CA VAL A 7 -1.03 7.38 4.16
C VAL A 7 -1.08 6.26 3.13
N CYS A 8 -0.57 5.07 3.49
CA CYS A 8 -0.52 3.90 2.64
C CYS A 8 -1.78 3.03 2.80
N TYR A 9 -2.15 2.34 1.74
CA TYR A 9 -3.35 1.51 1.66
C TYR A 9 -2.93 0.04 1.52
N PHE A 10 -3.37 -0.80 2.45
CA PHE A 10 -3.03 -2.22 2.47
C PHE A 10 -4.27 -3.05 2.16
N ALA A 11 -4.46 -3.37 0.87
CA ALA A 11 -5.62 -4.12 0.38
C ALA A 11 -5.48 -5.64 0.56
N ARG A 12 -4.26 -6.14 0.76
CA ARG A 12 -3.94 -7.56 0.96
C ARG A 12 -3.02 -7.76 2.14
N ASP A 13 -2.90 -9.01 2.57
CA ASP A 13 -1.92 -9.42 3.56
C ASP A 13 -0.53 -9.47 2.91
N LEU A 14 0.48 -9.03 3.66
CA LEU A 14 1.88 -9.04 3.21
C LEU A 14 2.67 -10.05 4.04
N THR A 15 3.27 -11.00 3.33
CA THR A 15 4.01 -12.13 3.90
C THR A 15 5.40 -12.20 3.26
N PRO A 16 6.36 -12.89 3.88
CA PRO A 16 7.67 -13.13 3.26
C PRO A 16 7.55 -13.62 1.82
N GLY A 17 8.34 -13.03 0.93
CA GLY A 17 8.31 -13.31 -0.52
C GLY A 17 7.33 -12.45 -1.33
N THR A 18 6.42 -11.70 -0.70
CA THR A 18 5.61 -10.72 -1.45
C THR A 18 6.47 -9.54 -1.87
N TYR A 19 6.13 -8.94 -3.00
CA TYR A 19 6.71 -7.68 -3.45
C TYR A 19 5.61 -6.77 -3.99
N GLY A 20 5.91 -5.48 -4.10
CA GLY A 20 4.97 -4.48 -4.59
C GLY A 20 5.16 -3.12 -3.93
N GLY A 21 4.46 -2.13 -4.46
CA GLY A 21 4.39 -0.79 -3.86
C GLY A 21 3.77 -0.77 -2.46
N ASP A 22 2.91 -1.73 -2.12
CA ASP A 22 2.38 -1.91 -0.77
C ASP A 22 3.45 -2.38 0.22
N VAL A 23 4.33 -3.29 -0.18
CA VAL A 23 5.49 -3.72 0.61
C VAL A 23 6.49 -2.58 0.80
N TRP A 24 6.75 -1.80 -0.25
CA TRP A 24 7.60 -0.61 -0.15
C TRP A 24 7.03 0.41 0.85
N CYS A 25 5.71 0.65 0.77
CA CYS A 25 4.98 1.47 1.72
C CYS A 25 5.10 0.96 3.17
N LEU A 26 5.01 -0.36 3.38
CA LEU A 26 5.21 -0.98 4.68
C LEU A 26 6.64 -0.73 5.20
N GLN A 27 7.65 -0.91 4.35
CA GLN A 27 9.05 -0.69 4.71
C GLN A 27 9.30 0.77 5.11
N GLU A 28 8.82 1.73 4.33
CA GLU A 28 8.90 3.16 4.68
C GLU A 28 8.18 3.48 6.00
N PHE A 29 7.02 2.86 6.25
CA PHE A 29 6.36 2.96 7.53
C PHE A 29 7.23 2.40 8.66
N LEU A 30 7.80 1.20 8.54
CA LEU A 30 8.67 0.60 9.55
C LEU A 30 9.94 1.43 9.79
N LYS A 31 10.49 2.07 8.75
CA LYS A 31 11.57 3.06 8.88
C LYS A 31 11.13 4.25 9.71
N SER A 32 9.93 4.79 9.45
CA SER A 32 9.37 5.89 10.25
C SER A 32 9.13 5.53 11.72
N GLN A 33 8.90 4.23 12.01
CA GLN A 33 8.77 3.70 13.38
C GLN A 33 10.13 3.38 14.02
N GLY A 34 11.23 3.52 13.26
CA GLY A 34 12.59 3.20 13.71
C GLY A 34 12.81 1.71 13.97
N THR A 35 12.06 0.81 13.31
CA THR A 35 12.25 -0.65 13.41
C THR A 35 12.93 -1.26 12.19
N LEU A 36 12.88 -0.57 11.04
CA LEU A 36 13.66 -0.92 9.86
C LEU A 36 14.74 0.13 9.63
N GLN A 37 15.98 -0.30 9.42
CA GLN A 37 17.12 0.58 9.11
C GLN A 37 17.56 0.45 7.64
N ASP A 38 17.22 -0.64 6.98
CA ASP A 38 17.59 -0.88 5.59
C ASP A 38 16.77 -0.03 4.60
N GLU A 39 17.19 -0.07 3.34
CA GLU A 39 16.45 0.57 2.26
C GLU A 39 15.16 -0.17 1.90
N SER A 40 14.14 0.60 1.53
CA SER A 40 12.85 0.07 1.11
C SER A 40 12.97 -0.42 -0.33
N THR A 41 13.06 -1.72 -0.49
CA THR A 41 13.23 -2.38 -1.80
C THR A 41 11.90 -2.71 -2.49
N GLY A 42 10.78 -2.64 -1.76
CA GLY A 42 9.51 -3.19 -2.22
C GLY A 42 9.43 -4.71 -2.17
N TYR A 43 10.42 -5.39 -1.58
CA TYR A 43 10.44 -6.84 -1.38
C TYR A 43 10.36 -7.21 0.10
N PHE A 44 9.45 -8.13 0.43
CA PHE A 44 9.24 -8.59 1.80
C PHE A 44 10.24 -9.70 2.12
N GLY A 45 11.45 -9.30 2.49
CA GLY A 45 12.50 -10.22 2.92
C GLY A 45 12.55 -10.46 4.43
N PRO A 46 13.55 -11.25 4.89
CA PRO A 46 13.75 -11.53 6.32
C PRO A 46 13.97 -10.28 7.18
N ARG A 47 14.60 -9.24 6.61
CA ARG A 47 14.81 -7.96 7.30
C ARG A 47 13.50 -7.22 7.55
N THR A 48 12.62 -7.18 6.56
CA THR A 48 11.25 -6.64 6.68
C THR A 48 10.45 -7.43 7.72
N ALA A 49 10.53 -8.76 7.69
CA ALA A 49 9.86 -9.62 8.68
C ALA A 49 10.33 -9.34 10.11
N GLY A 50 11.64 -9.24 10.34
CA GLY A 50 12.21 -8.90 11.64
C GLY A 50 11.82 -7.51 12.12
N ALA A 51 11.91 -6.50 11.24
CA ALA A 51 11.48 -5.14 11.55
C ALA A 51 9.98 -5.05 11.88
N LEU A 52 9.16 -5.83 11.17
CA LEU A 52 7.73 -5.92 11.44
C LEU A 52 7.46 -6.57 12.79
N SER A 53 8.15 -7.67 13.13
CA SER A 53 8.02 -8.30 14.45
C SER A 53 8.36 -7.31 15.56
N CYS A 54 9.48 -6.59 15.44
CA CYS A 54 9.87 -5.57 16.42
C CYS A 54 8.81 -4.46 16.56
N TRP A 55 8.19 -4.04 15.45
CA TRP A 55 7.09 -3.07 15.49
C TRP A 55 5.84 -3.64 16.15
N GLN A 56 5.52 -4.91 15.91
CA GLN A 56 4.39 -5.59 16.54
C GLN A 56 4.57 -5.71 18.04
N ASP A 57 5.77 -6.05 18.51
CA ASP A 57 6.11 -6.10 19.94
C ASP A 57 6.00 -4.71 20.59
N LYS A 58 6.49 -3.65 19.91
CA LYS A 58 6.37 -2.26 20.39
C LYS A 58 4.93 -1.76 20.50
N THR A 59 4.04 -2.23 19.63
CA THR A 59 2.65 -1.73 19.53
C THR A 59 1.63 -2.64 20.21
N GLY A 60 1.99 -3.88 20.52
CA GLY A 60 1.10 -4.90 21.08
C GLY A 60 0.06 -5.44 20.10
N VAL A 61 0.25 -5.25 18.78
CA VAL A 61 -0.78 -5.55 17.78
C VAL A 61 -0.88 -7.03 17.36
N ALA A 62 0.15 -7.85 17.56
CA ALA A 62 0.08 -9.24 17.10
C ALA A 62 1.03 -10.20 17.84
N GLU A 63 0.47 -11.00 18.74
CA GLU A 63 1.15 -12.17 19.33
C GLU A 63 1.04 -13.44 18.44
N THR A 64 0.00 -13.55 17.59
CA THR A 64 -0.29 -14.76 16.79
C THR A 64 0.21 -14.73 15.33
N SER A 65 0.62 -13.57 14.82
CA SER A 65 1.12 -13.39 13.44
C SER A 65 2.40 -12.54 13.40
N LYS A 66 3.33 -12.81 14.31
CA LYS A 66 4.62 -12.11 14.40
C LYS A 66 5.40 -12.18 13.08
N GLY A 67 5.87 -11.04 12.62
CA GLY A 67 6.60 -10.90 11.35
C GLY A 67 5.73 -10.99 10.10
N LEU A 68 4.39 -11.05 10.22
CA LEU A 68 3.45 -11.05 9.11
C LEU A 68 2.51 -9.83 9.18
N PHE A 69 2.26 -9.19 8.05
CA PHE A 69 1.36 -8.03 7.99
C PHE A 69 -0.04 -8.46 7.56
N THR A 70 -0.72 -9.17 8.46
CA THR A 70 -2.07 -9.70 8.26
C THR A 70 -3.15 -8.79 8.87
N LEU A 71 -4.42 -9.22 8.82
CA LEU A 71 -5.58 -8.45 9.28
C LEU A 71 -5.41 -7.69 10.61
N PRO A 72 -4.87 -8.25 11.72
CA PRO A 72 -4.69 -7.48 12.96
C PRO A 72 -3.78 -6.25 12.79
N SER A 73 -2.66 -6.43 12.07
CA SER A 73 -1.71 -5.34 11.77
C SER A 73 -2.35 -4.29 10.84
N ARG A 74 -3.11 -4.74 9.84
CA ARG A 74 -3.83 -3.86 8.91
C ARG A 74 -4.93 -3.06 9.61
N LEU A 75 -5.70 -3.68 10.50
CA LEU A 75 -6.73 -3.00 11.29
C LEU A 75 -6.15 -1.95 12.23
N TRP A 76 -5.04 -2.28 12.90
CA TRP A 76 -4.35 -1.31 13.76
C TRP A 76 -3.87 -0.11 12.96
N TYR A 77 -3.23 -0.36 11.80
CA TYR A 77 -2.77 0.70 10.91
C TYR A 77 -3.94 1.56 10.46
N ALA A 78 -5.01 0.95 9.95
CA ALA A 78 -6.19 1.64 9.47
C ALA A 78 -6.82 2.53 10.55
N LYS A 79 -7.03 2.00 11.77
CA LYS A 79 -7.56 2.77 12.91
C LYS A 79 -6.69 3.97 13.24
N ARG A 80 -5.37 3.80 13.29
CA ARG A 80 -4.44 4.86 13.67
C ARG A 80 -4.37 5.98 12.63
N HIS A 81 -4.53 5.63 11.36
CA HIS A 81 -4.50 6.54 10.22
C HIS A 81 -5.89 7.01 9.75
N LYS A 82 -6.96 6.67 10.49
CA LYS A 82 -8.36 7.00 10.16
C LYS A 82 -8.77 6.53 8.76
N LEU A 83 -8.29 5.35 8.38
CA LEU A 83 -8.70 4.68 7.16
C LEU A 83 -9.91 3.77 7.44
N PRO A 84 -10.81 3.61 6.47
CA PRO A 84 -11.69 2.46 6.32
C PRO A 84 -11.01 1.17 6.76
N LEU A 85 -11.73 0.44 7.60
CA LEU A 85 -11.24 -0.82 8.10
C LEU A 85 -11.24 -1.82 6.95
N PRO A 86 -10.12 -2.50 6.68
CA PRO A 86 -10.09 -3.59 5.73
C PRO A 86 -11.16 -4.60 6.13
N ALA A 87 -11.94 -5.06 5.15
CA ALA A 87 -12.99 -6.03 5.40
C ALA A 87 -12.40 -7.27 6.07
N GLU A 88 -12.97 -7.66 7.21
CA GLU A 88 -12.83 -9.02 7.74
C GLU A 88 -13.30 -9.96 6.63
N GLU A 89 -12.46 -10.91 6.21
CA GLU A 89 -12.82 -11.91 5.19
C GLU A 89 -14.18 -12.54 5.57
N GLY A 90 -15.24 -12.19 4.83
CA GLY A 90 -16.60 -12.69 5.11
C GLY A 90 -17.75 -11.70 4.92
N LYS A 91 -17.51 -10.38 4.84
CA LYS A 91 -18.53 -9.42 4.40
C LYS A 91 -18.34 -9.11 2.92
N SER A 92 -19.02 -9.90 2.10
CA SER A 92 -19.01 -9.83 0.64
C SER A 92 -19.19 -8.42 0.12
N ALA A 93 -18.32 -8.00 -0.81
CA ALA A 93 -18.48 -6.83 -1.68
C ALA A 93 -19.67 -6.93 -2.66
N ALA A 94 -20.62 -7.86 -2.44
CA ALA A 94 -21.76 -8.12 -3.30
C ALA A 94 -22.89 -7.08 -3.22
N SER A 95 -22.76 -6.04 -2.39
CA SER A 95 -23.77 -4.99 -2.27
C SER A 95 -23.20 -3.59 -2.46
N VAL A 96 -22.07 -3.44 -3.15
CA VAL A 96 -21.49 -2.11 -3.40
C VAL A 96 -22.18 -1.50 -4.62
N PRO A 97 -22.93 -0.39 -4.47
CA PRO A 97 -23.56 0.29 -5.59
C PRO A 97 -22.49 0.75 -6.60
N THR A 98 -22.67 0.40 -7.88
CA THR A 98 -21.72 0.74 -8.96
C THR A 98 -21.71 2.23 -9.30
N ASP A 99 -22.68 3.01 -8.82
CA ASP A 99 -22.81 4.45 -9.04
C ASP A 99 -21.75 5.30 -8.31
N ARG A 100 -21.01 4.71 -7.35
CA ARG A 100 -19.92 5.37 -6.60
C ARG A 100 -18.54 4.78 -6.88
N ALA A 101 -18.37 4.20 -8.07
CA ALA A 101 -17.10 3.68 -8.54
C ALA A 101 -16.09 4.82 -8.80
N VAL A 102 -14.91 4.71 -8.19
CA VAL A 102 -13.77 5.59 -8.41
C VAL A 102 -12.69 4.80 -9.14
N GLN A 103 -12.54 5.06 -10.43
CA GLN A 103 -11.49 4.49 -11.25
C GLN A 103 -10.28 5.42 -11.32
N VAL A 104 -9.09 4.88 -11.06
CA VAL A 104 -7.82 5.54 -11.33
C VAL A 104 -7.00 4.66 -12.25
N CYS A 105 -6.39 5.26 -13.27
CA CYS A 105 -5.48 4.57 -14.18
C CYS A 105 -4.09 5.20 -14.07
N ALA A 106 -3.09 4.34 -14.02
CA ALA A 106 -1.69 4.69 -14.18
C ALA A 106 -1.22 4.18 -15.55
N GLN A 107 -0.39 4.95 -16.23
CA GLN A 107 0.19 4.57 -17.49
C GLN A 107 1.68 4.92 -17.51
N PHE A 108 2.51 3.94 -17.86
CA PHE A 108 3.94 4.09 -18.07
C PHE A 108 4.29 3.46 -19.42
N GLY A 109 4.69 4.28 -20.39
CA GLY A 109 4.83 3.84 -21.78
C GLY A 109 3.51 3.31 -22.33
N ASP A 110 3.55 2.08 -22.85
CA ASP A 110 2.37 1.40 -23.42
C ASP A 110 1.57 0.61 -22.37
N GLU A 111 2.11 0.43 -21.17
CA GLU A 111 1.44 -0.29 -20.09
C GLU A 111 0.48 0.64 -19.34
N LYS A 112 -0.83 0.38 -19.45
CA LYS A 112 -1.88 1.07 -18.71
C LYS A 112 -2.58 0.11 -17.76
N VAL A 113 -2.54 0.41 -16.47
CA VAL A 113 -3.26 -0.35 -15.44
C VAL A 113 -4.27 0.55 -14.75
N CYS A 114 -5.52 0.11 -14.74
CA CYS A 114 -6.58 0.77 -13.99
C CYS A 114 -7.00 -0.06 -12.79
N HIS A 115 -7.39 0.62 -11.72
CA HIS A 115 -8.01 0.01 -10.56
C HIS A 115 -9.28 0.78 -10.22
N VAL A 116 -10.30 0.05 -9.75
CA VAL A 116 -11.58 0.62 -9.33
C VAL A 116 -11.76 0.31 -7.86
N CYS A 117 -11.88 1.35 -7.06
CA CYS A 117 -12.36 1.26 -5.68
C CYS A 117 -13.73 1.92 -5.61
N TYR A 118 -14.49 1.63 -4.57
CA TYR A 118 -15.84 2.15 -4.44
C TYR A 118 -15.97 3.00 -3.20
N ALA A 119 -16.54 4.18 -3.35
CA ALA A 119 -16.93 5.00 -2.21
C ALA A 119 -18.24 4.47 -1.61
N SER A 120 -18.43 4.72 -0.31
CA SER A 120 -19.65 4.37 0.42
C SER A 120 -19.95 5.43 1.48
N GLU A 121 -20.97 5.22 2.31
CA GLU A 121 -21.21 6.12 3.45
C GLU A 121 -20.05 6.17 4.44
N GLN A 122 -19.28 5.08 4.56
CA GLN A 122 -18.16 4.94 5.48
C GLN A 122 -16.80 5.22 4.82
N VAL A 123 -16.78 5.32 3.48
CA VAL A 123 -15.56 5.46 2.67
C VAL A 123 -15.70 6.66 1.73
N SER A 124 -14.96 7.74 1.97
CA SER A 124 -15.01 8.93 1.11
C SER A 124 -14.48 8.66 -0.30
N GLU A 125 -14.91 9.46 -1.28
CA GLU A 125 -14.40 9.37 -2.65
C GLU A 125 -12.91 9.68 -2.70
N LYS A 126 -12.44 10.58 -1.82
CA LYS A 126 -11.01 10.81 -1.64
C LYS A 126 -10.28 9.54 -1.21
N HIS A 127 -10.79 8.82 -0.21
CA HIS A 127 -10.16 7.57 0.22
C HIS A 127 -10.14 6.53 -0.90
N ALA A 128 -11.29 6.26 -1.53
CA ALA A 128 -11.39 5.33 -2.63
C ALA A 128 -10.45 5.70 -3.81
N CYS A 129 -10.30 6.99 -4.10
CA CYS A 129 -9.37 7.47 -5.12
C CYS A 129 -7.91 7.18 -4.76
N HIS A 130 -7.51 7.49 -3.54
CA HIS A 130 -6.14 7.28 -3.09
C HIS A 130 -5.78 5.78 -3.05
N GLU A 131 -6.70 4.93 -2.61
CA GLU A 131 -6.56 3.48 -2.65
C GLU A 131 -6.40 2.97 -4.08
N ALA A 132 -7.35 3.33 -4.96
CA ALA A 132 -7.32 2.95 -6.36
C ALA A 132 -6.05 3.44 -7.05
N CYS A 133 -5.60 4.65 -6.72
CA CYS A 133 -4.37 5.22 -7.23
C CYS A 133 -3.15 4.42 -6.80
N GLN A 134 -2.98 4.13 -5.51
CA GLN A 134 -1.84 3.35 -5.04
C GLN A 134 -1.79 1.98 -5.72
N LEU A 135 -2.94 1.29 -5.82
CA LEU A 135 -3.03 -0.04 -6.44
C LEU A 135 -2.77 -0.01 -7.94
N ALA A 136 -3.32 0.98 -8.66
CA ALA A 136 -3.09 1.13 -10.10
C ALA A 136 -1.62 1.45 -10.40
N PHE A 137 -1.04 2.42 -9.69
CA PHE A 137 0.35 2.82 -9.89
C PHE A 137 1.33 1.73 -9.52
N SER A 138 1.13 1.05 -8.37
CA SER A 138 2.04 -0.03 -7.95
C SER A 138 2.10 -1.13 -9.01
N ARG A 139 0.94 -1.61 -9.47
CA ARG A 139 0.85 -2.62 -10.53
C ARG A 139 1.42 -2.14 -11.86
N SER A 140 1.27 -0.85 -12.17
CA SER A 140 1.84 -0.29 -13.39
C SER A 140 3.36 -0.18 -13.31
N CYS A 141 3.92 0.16 -12.14
CA CYS A 141 5.36 0.11 -11.90
C CYS A 141 5.90 -1.32 -12.01
N ASP A 142 5.21 -2.30 -11.41
CA ASP A 142 5.60 -3.73 -11.46
C ASP A 142 5.69 -4.23 -12.92
N LYS A 143 4.78 -3.79 -13.79
CA LYS A 143 4.74 -4.16 -15.21
C LYS A 143 5.77 -3.40 -16.06
N ALA A 144 5.87 -2.10 -15.86
CA ALA A 144 6.73 -1.24 -16.68
C ALA A 144 8.22 -1.40 -16.32
N TYR A 145 8.52 -1.69 -15.06
CA TYR A 145 9.87 -1.80 -14.53
C TYR A 145 10.00 -3.08 -13.68
N PRO A 146 10.00 -4.26 -14.33
CA PRO A 146 10.15 -5.51 -13.61
C PRO A 146 11.53 -5.53 -12.89
N PRO A 147 11.57 -5.91 -11.60
CA PRO A 147 12.79 -5.93 -10.79
C PRO A 147 13.71 -7.12 -11.12
N THR A 148 14.11 -7.29 -12.38
CA THR A 148 14.91 -8.44 -12.86
C THR A 148 16.41 -8.21 -12.89
N ASP A 149 16.84 -6.94 -12.93
CA ASP A 149 18.23 -6.52 -12.89
C ASP A 149 18.38 -5.22 -12.07
N ASP A 150 19.62 -4.76 -11.86
CA ASP A 150 19.91 -3.58 -11.04
C ASP A 150 19.26 -2.30 -11.59
N GLN A 151 19.16 -2.17 -12.91
CA GLN A 151 18.56 -1.00 -13.55
C GLN A 151 17.03 -1.04 -13.43
N GLY A 152 16.41 -2.20 -13.67
CA GLY A 152 14.98 -2.44 -13.46
C GLY A 152 14.57 -2.20 -12.01
N MET A 153 15.39 -2.66 -11.04
CA MET A 153 15.21 -2.34 -9.62
C MET A 153 15.27 -0.83 -9.35
N ALA A 154 16.27 -0.13 -9.89
CA ALA A 154 16.40 1.31 -9.70
C ALA A 154 15.21 2.08 -10.28
N ASP A 155 14.73 1.70 -11.46
CA ASP A 155 13.60 2.36 -12.12
C ASP A 155 12.27 2.01 -11.47
N TYR A 156 12.12 0.78 -10.98
CA TYR A 156 11.01 0.36 -10.13
C TYR A 156 10.91 1.23 -8.88
N LEU A 157 12.01 1.39 -8.13
CA LEU A 157 12.03 2.20 -6.91
C LEU A 157 11.75 3.68 -7.19
N LYS A 158 12.29 4.23 -8.28
CA LYS A 158 11.95 5.59 -8.72
C LYS A 158 10.44 5.70 -9.00
N CYS A 159 9.87 4.73 -9.71
CA CYS A 159 8.44 4.70 -10.03
C CYS A 159 7.58 4.71 -8.74
N LEU A 160 7.92 3.86 -7.76
CA LEU A 160 7.22 3.80 -6.47
C LEU A 160 7.34 5.12 -5.68
N HIS A 161 8.49 5.76 -5.68
CA HIS A 161 8.73 7.01 -4.96
C HIS A 161 7.82 8.16 -5.43
N PHE A 162 7.40 8.18 -6.71
CA PHE A 162 6.50 9.20 -7.24
C PHE A 162 5.02 8.95 -6.92
N ILE A 163 4.64 7.75 -6.49
CA ILE A 163 3.23 7.38 -6.24
C ILE A 163 2.53 8.36 -5.28
N PRO A 164 3.07 8.70 -4.09
CA PRO A 164 2.35 9.56 -3.16
C PRO A 164 2.07 10.95 -3.74
N ALA A 165 3.01 11.53 -4.47
CA ALA A 165 2.84 12.84 -5.10
C ALA A 165 1.81 12.79 -6.24
N SER A 166 1.91 11.77 -7.09
CA SER A 166 0.96 11.52 -8.19
C SER A 166 -0.45 11.31 -7.66
N CYS A 167 -0.63 10.49 -6.63
CA CYS A 167 -1.95 10.22 -6.06
C CYS A 167 -2.55 11.43 -5.35
N ASN A 168 -1.75 12.20 -4.60
CA ASN A 168 -2.21 13.46 -4.01
C ASN A 168 -2.72 14.42 -5.08
N LYS A 169 -2.02 14.53 -6.22
CA LYS A 169 -2.43 15.41 -7.33
C LYS A 169 -3.70 14.90 -8.01
N THR A 170 -3.76 13.61 -8.34
CA THR A 170 -4.90 12.98 -9.02
C THR A 170 -6.18 13.04 -8.17
N CYS A 171 -6.06 12.91 -6.85
CA CYS A 171 -7.20 12.86 -5.94
C CYS A 171 -7.51 14.19 -5.23
N ALA A 172 -6.79 15.28 -5.54
CA ALA A 172 -6.92 16.57 -4.85
C ALA A 172 -8.34 17.18 -4.91
N GLY A 173 -9.08 16.95 -6.00
CA GLY A 173 -10.41 17.53 -6.23
C GLY A 173 -11.58 16.74 -5.65
N ARG A 174 -11.35 15.58 -5.01
CA ARG A 174 -12.41 14.71 -4.50
C ARG A 174 -12.72 15.00 -3.03
N LYS A 175 -14.01 14.96 -2.68
CA LYS A 175 -14.50 15.21 -1.31
C LYS A 175 -14.59 13.93 -0.49
#